data_AF-A0A8S2PEY4-F1
#
_entry.id   AF-A0A8S2PEY4-F1
#
_cell.length_a   1.000
_cell.length_b   1.000
_cell.length_c   1.000
_cell.angle_alpha   90.00
_cell.angle_beta   90.00
_cell.angle_gamma   90.00
#
_symmetry.space_group_name_H-M   'P 1'
#
loop_
_entity.id
_entity.type
_entity.pdbx_description
1 polymer ?
#
loop_
_entity_poly.entity_id
_entity_poly.type
_entity_poly.pdbx_seq_one_letter_code
_entity_poly.pdbx_strand_id
1 'polypeptide(L)'
;MFGKRTKQKKKPPPGNVEIVKGSAYGAFSRAFVEFVQKSSIAKELLDWSRDTFSPDEHYWATLNYNIHLRAPGGYKAKSDPTQWTARYVIWGKRGCQGIVVHGICILSTADLPTLYNRHELFANKFQLKVDPIAYQCLEEFLINKSQLNLPLNDAAYYRKMPFLLPS
;
A
#
# COMPACT_ATOMS: atom_id res chain seq x y z
N MET A 1 -15.40 0.99 4.92
CA MET A 1 -16.73 0.42 5.24
C MET A 1 -16.79 0.28 6.76
N PHE A 2 -17.70 0.98 7.45
CA PHE A 2 -17.74 0.98 8.91
C PHE A 2 -18.57 -0.21 9.43
N GLY A 3 -17.91 -1.31 9.81
CA GLY A 3 -18.56 -2.46 10.42
C GLY A 3 -18.94 -2.18 11.88
N LYS A 4 -20.16 -2.55 12.31
CA LYS A 4 -20.57 -2.47 13.71
C LYS A 4 -20.03 -3.68 14.48
N ARG A 5 -19.35 -3.44 15.60
CA ARG A 5 -18.87 -4.50 16.48
C ARG A 5 -20.06 -5.28 17.06
N THR A 6 -20.08 -6.59 16.86
CA THR A 6 -21.05 -7.49 17.50
C THR A 6 -20.41 -8.19 18.70
N LYS A 7 -21.23 -8.86 19.53
CA LYS A 7 -20.74 -9.71 20.64
C LYS A 7 -20.41 -11.14 20.19
N GLN A 8 -20.60 -11.47 18.92
CA GLN A 8 -20.38 -12.82 18.40
C GLN A 8 -18.89 -13.01 18.07
N LYS A 9 -18.30 -14.09 18.59
CA LYS A 9 -16.92 -14.46 18.24
C LYS A 9 -16.91 -15.07 16.85
N LYS A 10 -15.97 -14.62 16.02
CA LYS A 10 -15.76 -15.14 14.68
C LYS A 10 -15.08 -16.52 14.72
N LYS A 11 -15.40 -17.36 13.74
CA LYS A 11 -14.67 -18.62 13.51
C LYS A 11 -13.20 -18.33 13.18
N PRO A 12 -12.28 -19.27 13.44
CA PRO A 12 -10.88 -19.14 12.98
C PRO A 12 -10.78 -18.86 11.48
N PRO A 13 -9.74 -18.16 11.01
CA PRO A 13 -9.54 -17.90 9.59
C PRO A 13 -9.27 -19.21 8.83
N PRO A 14 -9.71 -19.31 7.56
CA PRO A 14 -9.51 -20.51 6.74
C PRO A 14 -8.03 -20.71 6.40
N GLY A 15 -7.64 -21.96 6.10
CA GLY A 15 -6.28 -22.26 5.61
C GLY A 15 -5.16 -22.07 6.63
N ASN A 16 -5.48 -22.04 7.93
CA ASN A 16 -4.53 -21.85 9.03
C ASN A 16 -3.62 -20.62 8.82
N VAL A 17 -4.21 -19.53 8.34
CA VAL A 17 -3.48 -18.29 8.05
C VAL A 17 -3.36 -17.43 9.31
N GLU A 18 -2.22 -16.76 9.45
CA GLU A 18 -2.00 -15.70 10.43
C GLU A 18 -2.54 -14.39 9.86
N ILE A 19 -3.55 -13.80 10.52
CA ILE A 19 -4.08 -12.49 10.12
C ILE A 19 -3.06 -11.42 10.52
N VAL A 20 -2.59 -10.66 9.53
CA VAL A 20 -1.67 -9.55 9.75
C VAL A 20 -2.25 -8.22 9.30
N LYS A 21 -1.86 -7.15 9.97
CA LYS A 21 -2.22 -5.78 9.59
C LYS A 21 -1.41 -5.33 8.38
N GLY A 22 -2.05 -4.58 7.50
CA GLY A 22 -1.39 -3.85 6.45
C GLY A 22 -2.12 -2.59 6.06
N SER A 23 -2.00 -2.23 4.78
CA SER A 23 -2.61 -1.05 4.18
C SER A 23 -3.69 -1.47 3.19
N ALA A 24 -4.75 -0.65 3.09
CA ALA A 24 -5.73 -0.74 2.01
C ALA A 24 -5.11 -0.49 0.62
N TYR A 25 -3.91 0.10 0.57
CA TYR A 25 -3.16 0.38 -0.64
C TYR A 25 -2.02 -0.60 -0.79
N GLY A 26 -2.01 -1.35 -1.91
CA GLY A 26 -0.94 -2.27 -2.27
C GLY A 26 -0.64 -2.24 -3.76
N ALA A 27 0.55 -2.69 -4.13
CA ALA A 27 0.96 -2.92 -5.51
C ALA A 27 1.12 -4.43 -5.70
N PHE A 28 0.33 -5.02 -6.60
CA PHE A 28 0.26 -6.46 -6.78
C PHE A 28 0.54 -6.83 -8.23
N SER A 29 1.31 -7.90 -8.43
CA SER A 29 1.56 -8.44 -9.77
C SER A 29 0.30 -9.05 -10.37
N ARG A 30 0.25 -9.16 -11.71
CA ARG A 30 -0.82 -9.90 -12.40
C ARG A 30 -0.96 -11.33 -11.87
N ALA A 31 0.16 -12.02 -11.64
CA ALA A 31 0.17 -13.37 -11.10
C ALA A 31 -0.48 -13.44 -9.71
N PHE A 32 -0.24 -12.45 -8.83
CA PHE A 32 -0.91 -12.37 -7.54
C PHE A 32 -2.42 -12.20 -7.70
N VAL A 33 -2.86 -11.33 -8.61
CA VAL A 33 -4.29 -11.12 -8.90
C VAL A 33 -4.95 -12.41 -9.41
N GLU A 34 -4.27 -13.16 -10.27
CA GLU A 34 -4.76 -14.48 -10.72
C GLU A 34 -4.82 -15.50 -9.58
N PHE A 35 -3.82 -15.52 -8.71
CA PHE A 35 -3.82 -16.35 -7.50
C PHE A 35 -5.04 -16.04 -6.63
N VAL A 36 -5.35 -14.77 -6.37
CA VAL A 36 -6.53 -14.34 -5.60
C VAL A 36 -7.83 -14.85 -6.24
N GLN A 37 -7.92 -14.83 -7.58
CA GLN A 37 -9.09 -15.28 -8.31
C GLN A 37 -9.23 -16.81 -8.39
N LYS A 38 -8.14 -17.56 -8.30
CA LYS A 38 -8.14 -19.02 -8.51
C LYS A 38 -8.06 -19.81 -7.20
N SER A 39 -7.32 -19.32 -6.21
CA SER A 39 -7.11 -19.98 -4.92
C SER A 39 -8.41 -20.10 -4.11
N SER A 40 -8.73 -21.30 -3.66
CA SER A 40 -9.86 -21.55 -2.75
C SER A 40 -9.66 -20.83 -1.42
N ILE A 41 -8.46 -20.91 -0.84
CA ILE A 41 -8.12 -20.25 0.44
C ILE A 41 -8.29 -18.73 0.33
N ALA A 42 -7.90 -18.11 -0.80
CA ALA A 42 -8.08 -16.67 -0.98
C ALA A 42 -9.56 -16.27 -1.01
N LYS A 43 -10.40 -17.04 -1.71
CA LYS A 43 -11.85 -16.82 -1.76
C LYS A 43 -12.52 -17.04 -0.41
N GLU A 44 -12.16 -18.11 0.28
CA GLU A 44 -12.66 -18.42 1.62
C GLU A 44 -12.26 -17.33 2.61
N LEU A 45 -11.01 -16.85 2.54
CA LEU A 45 -10.55 -15.75 3.38
C LEU A 45 -11.29 -14.45 3.06
N LEU A 46 -11.60 -14.19 1.79
CA LEU A 46 -12.37 -13.01 1.39
C LEU A 46 -13.79 -13.05 1.95
N ASP A 47 -14.47 -14.20 1.85
CA ASP A 47 -15.80 -14.40 2.42
C ASP A 47 -15.75 -14.30 3.95
N TRP A 48 -14.75 -14.92 4.58
CA TRP A 48 -14.47 -14.76 6.00
C TRP A 48 -14.20 -13.30 6.37
N SER A 49 -13.65 -12.46 5.49
CA SER A 49 -13.36 -11.06 5.83
C SER A 49 -14.58 -10.12 5.69
N ARG A 50 -15.73 -10.59 5.19
CA ARG A 50 -16.88 -9.72 4.89
C ARG A 50 -17.48 -9.01 6.11
N ASP A 51 -17.45 -9.65 7.26
CA ASP A 51 -18.01 -9.16 8.52
C ASP A 51 -16.94 -8.68 9.51
N THR A 52 -15.69 -8.53 9.05
CA THR A 52 -14.61 -7.95 9.86
C THR A 52 -14.57 -6.43 9.75
N PHE A 53 -13.91 -5.78 10.70
CA PHE A 53 -13.70 -4.34 10.65
C PHE A 53 -12.53 -4.00 9.70
N SER A 54 -12.78 -3.14 8.71
CA SER A 54 -11.81 -2.71 7.69
C SER A 54 -11.04 -3.89 7.05
N PRO A 55 -11.72 -4.78 6.30
CA PRO A 55 -11.09 -5.94 5.66
C PRO A 55 -9.96 -5.58 4.70
N ASP A 56 -10.03 -4.40 4.10
CA ASP A 56 -9.00 -3.81 3.26
C ASP A 56 -7.66 -3.61 3.99
N GLU A 57 -7.66 -3.43 5.31
CA GLU A 57 -6.45 -3.26 6.12
C GLU A 57 -5.81 -4.58 6.59
N HIS A 58 -6.33 -5.75 6.20
CA HIS A 58 -5.68 -7.03 6.54
C HIS A 58 -5.75 -8.11 5.45
N TYR A 59 -6.77 -8.12 4.60
CA TYR A 59 -6.98 -9.18 3.61
C TYR A 59 -5.76 -9.37 2.69
N TRP A 60 -5.31 -8.29 2.05
CA TRP A 60 -4.20 -8.34 1.11
C TRP A 60 -2.86 -8.69 1.78
N ALA A 61 -2.62 -8.08 2.94
CA ALA A 61 -1.40 -8.31 3.72
C ALA A 61 -1.34 -9.77 4.22
N THR A 62 -2.47 -10.33 4.63
CA THR A 62 -2.58 -11.73 5.06
C THR A 62 -2.22 -12.69 3.94
N LEU A 63 -2.76 -12.50 2.73
CA LEU A 63 -2.40 -13.35 1.59
C LEU A 63 -0.92 -13.25 1.19
N ASN A 64 -0.34 -12.07 1.33
CA ASN A 64 1.06 -11.81 1.00
C ASN A 64 2.03 -12.38 2.07
N TYR A 65 1.71 -12.25 3.35
CA TYR A 65 2.57 -12.63 4.49
C TYR A 65 2.66 -14.15 4.73
N ASN A 66 1.58 -14.87 4.48
CA ASN A 66 1.51 -16.31 4.80
C ASN A 66 2.28 -17.13 3.75
N ILE A 67 3.55 -17.42 4.05
CA ILE A 67 4.50 -18.09 3.14
C ILE A 67 3.99 -19.43 2.58
N HIS A 68 3.21 -20.17 3.36
CA HIS A 68 2.67 -21.47 2.96
C HIS A 68 1.61 -21.37 1.86
N LEU A 69 1.00 -20.20 1.67
CA LEU A 69 0.08 -19.93 0.57
C LEU A 69 0.80 -19.79 -0.78
N ARG A 70 2.13 -19.57 -0.75
CA ARG A 70 2.97 -19.39 -1.95
C ARG A 70 2.39 -18.36 -2.93
N ALA A 71 1.81 -17.28 -2.40
CA ALA A 71 1.24 -16.22 -3.21
C ALA A 71 2.35 -15.59 -4.10
N PRO A 72 2.11 -15.36 -5.41
CA PRO A 72 3.14 -14.78 -6.29
C PRO A 72 3.58 -13.39 -5.82
N GLY A 73 4.89 -13.19 -5.64
CA GLY A 73 5.43 -11.96 -5.04
C GLY A 73 5.22 -11.85 -3.52
N GLY A 74 4.81 -12.95 -2.89
CA GLY A 74 4.62 -13.12 -1.46
C GLY A 74 5.93 -13.03 -0.65
N TYR A 75 5.80 -12.91 0.68
CA TYR A 75 6.95 -13.00 1.59
C TYR A 75 7.68 -14.33 1.41
N LYS A 76 9.01 -14.28 1.37
CA LYS A 76 9.85 -15.48 1.28
C LYS A 76 10.29 -15.98 2.66
N ALA A 77 10.36 -15.10 3.64
CA ALA A 77 10.70 -15.42 5.03
C ALA A 77 10.04 -14.41 6.00
N LYS A 78 9.83 -14.82 7.26
CA LYS A 78 9.27 -13.93 8.30
C LYS A 78 10.11 -12.68 8.58
N SER A 79 11.41 -12.72 8.26
CA SER A 79 12.37 -11.62 8.45
C SER A 79 12.54 -10.75 7.20
N ASP A 80 11.77 -10.97 6.14
CA ASP A 80 11.82 -10.14 4.94
C ASP A 80 11.36 -8.71 5.30
N PRO A 81 12.17 -7.65 5.07
CA PRO A 81 11.80 -6.30 5.46
C PRO A 81 10.48 -5.89 4.77
N THR A 82 9.56 -5.32 5.56
CA THR A 82 8.30 -4.77 5.04
C THR A 82 8.61 -3.56 4.14
N GLN A 83 8.64 -3.75 2.82
CA GLN A 83 8.81 -2.65 1.87
C GLN A 83 7.44 -2.20 1.37
N TRP A 84 6.95 -1.09 1.92
CA TRP A 84 5.65 -0.50 1.57
C TRP A 84 5.79 0.43 0.37
N THR A 85 5.92 -0.12 -0.83
CA THR A 85 6.16 0.70 -2.04
C THR A 85 4.90 1.40 -2.57
N ALA A 86 3.71 1.00 -2.15
CA ALA A 86 2.48 1.46 -2.79
C ALA A 86 2.14 2.93 -2.48
N ARG A 87 2.32 3.37 -1.23
CA ARG A 87 1.85 4.70 -0.82
C ARG A 87 2.54 5.23 0.43
N TYR A 88 3.02 6.47 0.31
CA TYR A 88 3.47 7.30 1.42
C TYR A 88 2.30 8.03 2.10
N VAL A 89 2.25 7.98 3.44
CA VAL A 89 1.23 8.64 4.26
C VAL A 89 1.89 9.21 5.52
N ILE A 90 1.58 10.46 5.86
CA ILE A 90 1.95 11.06 7.15
C ILE A 90 0.76 10.94 8.11
N TRP A 91 0.98 10.30 9.25
CA TRP A 91 -0.03 10.10 10.29
C TRP A 91 0.15 11.11 11.42
N GLY A 92 -0.92 11.82 11.76
CA GLY A 92 -0.92 12.85 12.79
C GLY A 92 -0.21 14.14 12.36
N LYS A 93 0.08 15.01 13.35
CA LYS A 93 0.61 16.36 13.10
C LYS A 93 2.12 16.41 12.93
N ARG A 94 2.85 15.45 13.51
CA ARG A 94 4.31 15.44 13.46
C ARG A 94 4.79 15.22 12.03
N GLY A 95 5.54 16.17 11.49
CA GLY A 95 6.05 16.14 10.12
C GLY A 95 5.03 16.54 9.04
N CYS A 96 3.82 16.97 9.41
CA CYS A 96 2.80 17.44 8.48
C CYS A 96 2.83 18.97 8.38
N GLN A 97 3.26 19.51 7.23
CA GLN A 97 3.27 20.96 6.99
C GLN A 97 1.90 21.49 6.58
N GLY A 98 1.04 20.64 6.01
CA GLY A 98 -0.37 20.97 5.79
C GLY A 98 -1.26 20.78 7.01
N ILE A 99 -2.48 20.28 6.77
CA ILE A 99 -3.51 20.09 7.81
C ILE A 99 -3.79 18.61 8.04
N VAL A 100 -4.16 18.26 9.27
CA VAL A 100 -4.49 16.86 9.62
C VAL A 100 -6.00 16.69 9.66
N VAL A 101 -6.53 15.75 8.89
CA VAL A 101 -7.95 15.41 8.86
C VAL A 101 -8.11 13.91 9.11
N HIS A 102 -8.92 13.54 10.10
CA HIS A 102 -9.11 12.16 10.54
C HIS A 102 -7.78 11.41 10.80
N GLY A 103 -6.79 12.12 11.38
CA GLY A 103 -5.48 11.55 11.70
C GLY A 103 -4.52 11.38 10.53
N ILE A 104 -4.88 11.81 9.32
CA ILE A 104 -4.01 11.75 8.13
C ILE A 104 -3.66 13.17 7.69
N CYS A 105 -2.39 13.41 7.36
CA CYS A 105 -1.95 14.67 6.79
C CYS A 105 -2.50 14.86 5.37
N ILE A 106 -3.07 16.04 5.13
CA ILE A 106 -3.26 16.60 3.80
C ILE A 106 -2.02 17.41 3.51
N LEU A 107 -1.20 16.90 2.60
CA LEU A 107 0.07 17.44 2.17
C LEU A 107 -0.13 18.81 1.51
N SER A 108 0.82 19.70 1.78
CA SER A 108 0.94 21.04 1.24
C SER A 108 2.20 21.16 0.37
N THR A 109 2.38 22.32 -0.25
CA THR A 109 3.57 22.66 -1.04
C THR A 109 4.86 22.48 -0.23
N ALA A 110 4.83 22.78 1.07
CA ALA A 110 5.97 22.63 1.98
C ALA A 110 6.32 21.16 2.28
N ASP A 111 5.42 20.22 2.02
CA ASP A 111 5.69 18.79 2.18
C ASP A 111 6.35 18.18 0.92
N LEU A 112 6.24 18.82 -0.25
CA LEU A 112 6.74 18.26 -1.53
C LEU A 112 8.23 17.91 -1.54
N PRO A 113 9.16 18.70 -0.96
CA PRO A 113 10.57 18.34 -0.95
C PRO A 113 10.83 16.99 -0.26
N THR A 114 10.00 16.61 0.72
CA THR A 114 10.13 15.33 1.43
C THR A 114 9.82 14.14 0.53
N LEU A 115 9.02 14.33 -0.54
CA LEU A 115 8.62 13.29 -1.46
C LEU A 115 9.72 12.94 -2.47
N TYR A 116 10.70 13.82 -2.67
CA TYR A 116 11.75 13.64 -3.68
C TYR A 116 12.57 12.35 -3.47
N ASN A 117 12.86 12.00 -2.22
CA ASN A 117 13.67 10.85 -1.83
C ASN A 117 12.84 9.66 -1.34
N ARG A 118 11.51 9.70 -1.52
CA ARG A 118 10.62 8.59 -1.17
C ARG A 118 10.63 7.53 -2.26
N HIS A 119 10.51 6.28 -1.83
CA HIS A 119 10.52 5.11 -2.73
C HIS A 119 9.10 4.66 -3.08
N GLU A 120 8.12 5.20 -2.38
CA GLU A 120 6.70 4.95 -2.60
C GLU A 120 6.22 5.57 -3.92
N LEU A 121 5.39 4.82 -4.65
CA LEU A 121 4.89 5.21 -5.97
C LEU A 121 3.89 6.37 -5.92
N PHE A 122 3.16 6.49 -4.81
CA PHE A 122 2.11 7.49 -4.60
C PHE A 122 2.24 8.10 -3.20
N ALA A 123 1.68 9.29 -3.00
CA ALA A 123 1.56 9.93 -1.69
C ALA A 123 0.10 10.29 -1.37
N ASN A 124 -0.23 10.39 -0.07
CA ASN A 124 -1.59 10.66 0.39
C ASN A 124 -1.58 11.48 1.70
N LYS A 125 -2.47 12.47 1.87
CA LYS A 125 -3.54 12.97 0.98
C LYS A 125 -3.14 14.31 0.35
N PHE A 126 -3.71 14.64 -0.81
CA PHE A 126 -3.72 16.01 -1.34
C PHE A 126 -5.18 16.46 -1.47
N GLN A 127 -5.45 17.75 -1.29
CA GLN A 127 -6.76 18.35 -1.54
C GLN A 127 -6.63 19.77 -2.07
N LEU A 128 -7.27 20.06 -3.21
CA LEU A 128 -7.23 21.38 -3.86
C LEU A 128 -7.72 22.52 -2.95
N LYS A 129 -8.65 22.22 -2.03
CA LYS A 129 -9.17 23.20 -1.05
C LYS A 129 -8.16 23.57 0.03
N VAL A 130 -7.16 22.74 0.26
CA VAL A 130 -6.12 22.96 1.28
C VAL A 130 -4.95 23.67 0.65
N ASP A 131 -4.44 23.13 -0.46
CA ASP A 131 -3.32 23.71 -1.18
C ASP A 131 -3.37 23.32 -2.67
N PRO A 132 -3.88 24.18 -3.56
CA PRO A 132 -3.91 23.92 -4.99
C PRO A 132 -2.52 24.05 -5.63
N ILE A 133 -1.60 24.82 -5.02
CA ILE A 133 -0.23 25.00 -5.51
C ILE A 133 0.56 23.71 -5.35
N ALA A 134 0.30 22.94 -4.28
CA ALA A 134 0.91 21.63 -4.08
C ALA A 134 0.67 20.67 -5.27
N TYR A 135 -0.51 20.74 -5.90
CA TYR A 135 -0.80 19.95 -7.11
C TYR A 135 -0.01 20.45 -8.31
N GLN A 136 -0.03 21.75 -8.57
CA GLN A 136 0.66 22.35 -9.73
C GLN A 136 2.17 22.09 -9.66
N CYS A 137 2.80 22.33 -8.51
CA CYS A 137 4.22 22.09 -8.34
C CYS A 137 4.58 20.61 -8.49
N LEU A 138 3.76 19.69 -7.96
CA LEU A 138 4.01 18.25 -8.11
C LEU A 138 3.83 17.80 -9.56
N GLU A 139 2.82 18.31 -10.26
CA GLU A 139 2.59 18.03 -11.69
C GLU A 139 3.74 18.53 -12.54
N GLU A 140 4.13 19.79 -12.39
CA GLU A 140 5.27 20.37 -13.11
C GLU A 140 6.56 19.59 -12.82
N PHE A 141 6.81 19.23 -11.56
CA PHE A 141 7.95 18.41 -11.18
C PHE A 141 7.96 17.06 -11.89
N LEU A 142 6.82 16.35 -11.93
CA LEU A 142 6.71 15.05 -12.58
C LEU A 142 6.84 15.17 -14.11
N ILE A 143 6.25 16.19 -14.71
CA ILE A 143 6.36 16.47 -16.15
C ILE A 143 7.82 16.76 -16.49
N ASN A 144 8.47 17.69 -15.80
CA ASN A 144 9.88 18.00 -16.01
C ASN A 144 10.76 16.76 -15.83
N LYS A 145 10.50 15.94 -14.80
CA LYS A 145 11.23 14.69 -14.58
C LYS A 145 11.05 13.67 -15.71
N SER A 146 9.87 13.66 -16.35
CA SER A 146 9.54 12.73 -17.44
C SER A 146 10.01 13.20 -18.82
N GLN A 147 10.03 14.52 -19.05
CA GLN A 147 10.39 15.14 -20.33
C GLN A 147 11.88 15.38 -20.48
N LEU A 148 12.58 15.63 -19.37
CA LEU A 148 14.01 15.49 -19.38
C LEU A 148 14.29 14.02 -19.72
N ASN A 149 15.18 13.75 -20.68
CA ASN A 149 15.85 12.45 -20.86
C ASN A 149 16.73 12.13 -19.63
N LEU A 150 16.33 12.60 -18.44
CA LEU A 150 16.81 12.11 -17.19
C LEU A 150 16.57 10.61 -17.21
N PRO A 151 17.59 9.84 -16.82
CA PRO A 151 17.35 8.47 -16.51
C PRO A 151 16.25 8.39 -15.44
N LEU A 152 15.05 7.99 -15.84
CA LEU A 152 14.37 6.94 -15.09
C LEU A 152 15.25 5.66 -15.04
N ASN A 153 16.48 5.68 -15.61
CA ASN A 153 17.50 4.62 -15.62
C ASN A 153 18.05 4.22 -14.26
N ASP A 154 17.66 4.83 -13.14
CA ASP A 154 17.70 4.06 -11.88
C ASP A 154 16.41 3.26 -11.64
N ALA A 155 15.81 2.80 -12.74
CA ALA A 155 15.08 1.55 -12.75
C ALA A 155 15.93 0.41 -12.18
N ALA A 156 17.25 0.53 -12.00
CA ALA A 156 18.03 -0.41 -11.21
C ALA A 156 17.57 -0.44 -9.74
N TYR A 157 17.26 0.70 -9.12
CA TYR A 157 16.64 0.78 -7.79
C TYR A 157 15.34 -0.04 -7.73
N TYR A 158 14.42 0.20 -8.66
CA TYR A 158 13.14 -0.52 -8.71
C TYR A 158 13.31 -1.99 -9.12
N ARG A 159 14.18 -2.29 -10.10
CA ARG A 159 14.50 -3.67 -10.55
C ARG A 159 15.22 -4.51 -9.50
N LYS A 160 15.93 -3.88 -8.57
CA LYS A 160 16.56 -4.56 -7.42
C LYS A 160 15.58 -4.77 -6.26
N MET A 161 14.33 -4.33 -6.36
CA MET A 161 13.36 -4.60 -5.31
C MET A 161 13.06 -6.10 -5.26
N PRO A 162 13.15 -6.72 -4.07
CA PRO A 162 13.15 -8.19 -3.91
C PRO A 162 11.86 -8.89 -4.40
N PHE A 163 10.80 -8.12 -4.67
CA PHE A 163 9.49 -8.59 -5.12
C PHE A 163 9.26 -8.51 -6.63
N LEU A 164 10.12 -7.81 -7.40
CA LEU A 164 10.10 -7.88 -8.86
C LEU A 164 10.86 -9.13 -9.27
N LEU A 165 10.15 -10.25 -9.41
CA LEU A 165 10.75 -11.51 -9.83
C LEU A 165 11.45 -11.36 -11.20
N PRO A 166 12.66 -11.93 -11.39
CA PRO A 166 13.12 -12.24 -12.73
C PRO A 166 12.20 -13.32 -13.30
N SER A 167 11.76 -13.10 -14.53
CA SER A 167 11.09 -14.09 -15.39
C SER A 167 11.86 -15.41 -15.43
#